data_AF-A2FN63-F1
#
_entry.id   AF-A2FN63-F1
#
_cell.length_a   1.000
_cell.length_b   1.000
_cell.length_c   1.000
_cell.angle_alpha   90.00
_cell.angle_beta   90.00
_cell.angle_gamma   90.00
#
_symmetry.space_group_name_H-M   'P 1'
#
loop_
_entity.id
_entity.type
_entity.pdbx_description
1 polymer ?
#
loop_
_entity_poly.entity_id
_entity_poly.type
_entity_poly.pdbx_seq_one_letter_code
_entity_poly.pdbx_strand_id
1 'polypeptide(L)'
;MSDQDTHPNKFSELRSKYKYHIDLYNALYQLKTENEEEINKIYKMLKTELIDSKKCLPHTIVNDIFCIILFNNRYTKAYLSLAKLIYDNYQLNEDITQEQSVRYIFYKEYGIKLNKSDNFETLILEDLSFQREDTIYRAIMCKT
;
A
#
# COMPACT_ATOMS: atom_id res chain seq x y z
N MET A 1 -3.12 -26.32 46.46
CA MET A 1 -2.23 -25.90 45.35
C MET A 1 -2.71 -26.68 44.14
N SER A 2 -3.31 -26.00 43.17
CA SER A 2 -3.74 -26.62 41.92
C SER A 2 -2.64 -26.36 40.91
N ASP A 3 -1.87 -27.39 40.59
CA ASP A 3 -0.97 -27.37 39.43
C ASP A 3 -1.86 -27.28 38.18
N GLN A 4 -2.07 -26.06 37.70
CA GLN A 4 -2.60 -25.86 36.37
C GLN A 4 -1.45 -26.11 35.41
N ASP A 5 -1.41 -27.31 34.85
CA ASP A 5 -0.66 -27.61 33.63
C ASP A 5 -1.08 -26.61 32.55
N THR A 6 -0.31 -25.54 32.41
CA THR A 6 -0.38 -24.61 31.28
C THR A 6 0.09 -25.36 30.04
N HIS A 7 -0.81 -26.17 29.47
CA HIS A 7 -0.68 -26.56 28.07
C HIS A 7 -0.43 -25.29 27.25
N PRO A 8 0.62 -25.23 26.42
CA PRO A 8 0.82 -24.10 25.53
C PRO A 8 -0.48 -23.90 24.77
N ASN A 9 -1.13 -22.75 24.96
CA ASN A 9 -2.38 -22.47 24.30
C ASN A 9 -2.10 -22.59 22.79
N LYS A 10 -2.83 -23.44 22.06
CA LYS A 10 -2.67 -23.68 20.61
C LYS A 10 -2.55 -22.35 19.82
N PHE A 11 -3.16 -21.28 20.32
CA PHE A 11 -2.99 -19.92 19.85
C PHE A 11 -1.56 -19.37 19.97
N SER A 12 -0.90 -19.53 21.11
CA SER A 12 0.48 -19.08 21.34
C SER A 12 1.50 -19.79 20.45
N GLU A 13 1.31 -21.08 20.18
CA GLU A 13 2.14 -21.84 19.25
C GLU A 13 1.97 -21.31 17.81
N LEU A 14 0.72 -21.12 17.37
CA LEU A 14 0.42 -20.56 16.06
C LEU A 14 0.96 -19.13 15.90
N ARG A 15 0.74 -18.28 16.90
CA ARG A 15 1.24 -16.90 16.90
C ARG A 15 2.77 -16.85 16.85
N SER A 16 3.44 -17.75 17.56
CA SER A 16 4.90 -17.84 17.53
C SER A 16 5.41 -18.29 16.16
N LYS A 17 4.75 -19.26 15.52
CA LYS A 17 5.08 -19.73 14.17
C LYS A 17 4.99 -18.63 13.11
N TYR A 18 3.98 -17.75 13.20
CA TYR A 18 3.75 -16.66 12.25
C TYR A 18 4.24 -15.29 12.76
N LYS A 19 5.02 -15.26 13.84
CA LYS A 19 5.44 -14.02 14.50
C LYS A 19 6.05 -13.01 13.53
N TYR A 20 6.99 -13.44 12.69
CA TYR A 20 7.64 -12.57 11.71
C TYR A 20 6.66 -11.95 10.71
N HIS A 21 5.69 -12.73 10.24
CA HIS A 21 4.65 -12.23 9.33
C HIS A 21 3.74 -11.21 10.04
N ILE A 22 3.36 -11.49 11.29
CA ILE A 22 2.55 -10.60 12.10
C ILE A 22 3.29 -9.29 12.38
N ASP A 23 4.55 -9.37 12.80
CA ASP A 23 5.38 -8.20 13.11
C ASP A 23 5.65 -7.34 11.87
N LEU A 24 5.84 -7.97 10.70
CA LEU A 24 5.99 -7.29 9.42
C LEU A 24 4.72 -6.50 9.04
N TYR A 25 3.55 -7.13 9.06
CA TYR A 25 2.30 -6.43 8.74
C TYR A 25 1.97 -5.38 9.80
N ASN A 26 2.28 -5.62 11.08
CA ASN A 26 2.16 -4.58 12.11
C ASN A 26 3.02 -3.36 11.78
N ALA A 27 4.28 -3.56 11.35
CA ALA A 27 5.15 -2.47 10.93
C ALA A 27 4.61 -1.75 9.70
N LEU A 28 4.08 -2.48 8.71
CA LEU A 28 3.45 -1.92 7.51
C LEU A 28 2.23 -1.04 7.85
N TYR A 29 1.31 -1.54 8.68
CA TYR A 29 0.13 -0.78 9.12
C TYR A 29 0.47 0.40 10.03
N GLN A 30 1.64 0.38 10.68
CA GLN A 30 2.14 1.46 11.55
C GLN A 30 3.10 2.41 10.83
N LEU A 31 3.28 2.29 9.51
CA LEU A 31 4.08 3.22 8.71
C LEU A 31 3.47 4.63 8.79
N LYS A 32 4.10 5.49 9.58
CA LYS A 32 3.63 6.85 9.92
C LYS A 32 4.67 7.92 9.62
N THR A 33 5.40 7.73 8.52
CA THR A 33 6.61 8.47 8.18
C THR A 33 6.67 8.68 6.68
N GLU A 34 7.24 9.81 6.27
CA GLU A 34 7.60 10.08 4.87
C GLU A 34 9.11 9.90 4.64
N ASN A 35 9.85 9.43 5.66
CA ASN A 35 11.28 9.19 5.55
C ASN A 35 11.53 7.99 4.62
N GLU A 36 12.21 8.26 3.51
CA GLU A 36 12.57 7.27 2.50
C GLU A 36 13.39 6.10 3.07
N GLU A 37 14.27 6.35 4.04
CA GLU A 37 15.05 5.29 4.68
C GLU A 37 14.18 4.31 5.46
N GLU A 38 13.14 4.81 6.13
CA GLU A 38 12.20 3.97 6.90
C GLU A 38 11.30 3.18 5.97
N ILE A 39 10.82 3.80 4.89
CA ILE A 39 10.07 3.12 3.82
C ILE A 39 10.93 2.00 3.21
N ASN A 40 12.20 2.28 2.91
CA ASN A 40 13.15 1.30 2.37
C ASN A 40 13.45 0.15 3.35
N LYS A 41 13.42 0.39 4.67
CA LYS A 41 13.53 -0.69 5.66
C LYS A 41 12.34 -1.65 5.57
N ILE A 42 11.11 -1.13 5.50
CA ILE A 42 9.92 -1.97 5.32
C ILE A 42 9.97 -2.72 3.99
N TYR A 43 10.36 -2.05 2.90
CA TYR A 43 10.54 -2.70 1.59
C TYR A 43 11.49 -3.89 1.67
N LYS A 44 12.67 -3.71 2.29
CA LYS A 44 13.65 -4.79 2.47
C LYS A 44 13.06 -5.97 3.24
N MET A 45 12.30 -5.70 4.31
CA MET A 45 11.64 -6.77 5.08
C MET A 45 10.57 -7.49 4.26
N LEU A 46 9.71 -6.78 3.52
CA LEU A 46 8.71 -7.38 2.62
C LEU A 46 9.39 -8.26 1.57
N LYS A 47 10.47 -7.76 0.97
CA LYS A 47 11.27 -8.47 -0.02
C LYS A 47 11.83 -9.78 0.56
N THR A 48 12.59 -9.73 1.65
CA THR A 48 13.26 -10.91 2.18
C THR A 48 12.28 -11.91 2.78
N GLU A 49 11.31 -11.43 3.55
CA GLU A 49 10.45 -12.29 4.36
C GLU A 49 9.27 -12.88 3.59
N LEU A 50 8.79 -12.20 2.54
CA LEU A 50 7.61 -12.62 1.77
C LEU A 50 7.95 -13.00 0.32
N ILE A 51 8.64 -12.13 -0.41
CA ILE A 51 8.86 -12.31 -1.85
C ILE A 51 9.95 -13.35 -2.12
N ASP A 52 11.15 -13.13 -1.56
CA ASP A 52 12.31 -13.99 -1.78
C ASP A 52 12.10 -15.37 -1.12
N SER A 53 11.34 -15.41 -0.03
CA SER A 53 10.91 -16.65 0.63
C SER A 53 9.76 -17.37 -0.08
N LYS A 54 9.23 -16.78 -1.17
CA LYS A 54 8.11 -17.30 -1.99
C LYS A 54 6.81 -17.53 -1.21
N LYS A 55 6.61 -16.83 -0.09
CA LYS A 55 5.38 -16.89 0.70
C LYS A 55 4.26 -16.06 0.07
N CYS A 56 4.59 -14.94 -0.55
CA CYS A 56 3.62 -14.06 -1.20
C CYS A 56 4.14 -13.57 -2.55
N LEU A 57 3.23 -13.38 -3.49
CA LEU A 57 3.56 -12.79 -4.79
C LEU A 57 3.65 -11.26 -4.65
N PRO A 58 4.54 -10.60 -5.41
CA PRO A 58 4.65 -9.13 -5.41
C PRO A 58 3.31 -8.43 -5.67
N HIS A 59 2.48 -8.96 -6.57
CA HIS A 59 1.15 -8.38 -6.85
C HIS A 59 0.26 -8.36 -5.59
N THR A 60 0.32 -9.43 -4.79
CA THR A 60 -0.52 -9.57 -3.58
C THR A 60 -0.12 -8.53 -2.54
N ILE A 61 1.18 -8.26 -2.41
CA ILE A 61 1.70 -7.26 -1.47
C ILE A 61 1.29 -5.84 -1.90
N VAL A 62 1.34 -5.53 -3.21
CA VAL A 62 0.86 -4.23 -3.70
C VAL A 62 -0.64 -4.06 -3.47
N ASN A 63 -1.42 -5.13 -3.68
CA ASN A 63 -2.86 -5.15 -3.38
C ASN A 63 -3.13 -4.87 -1.88
N ASP A 64 -2.37 -5.49 -0.99
CA ASP A 64 -2.48 -5.25 0.45
C ASP A 64 -2.13 -3.79 0.81
N ILE A 65 -1.06 -3.25 0.25
CA ILE A 65 -0.67 -1.84 0.46
C ILE A 65 -1.78 -0.90 0.01
N PHE A 66 -2.44 -1.19 -1.12
CA PHE A 66 -3.54 -0.39 -1.62
C PHE A 66 -4.77 -0.43 -0.74
N CYS A 67 -5.08 -1.59 -0.15
CA CYS A 67 -6.10 -1.69 0.88
C CYS A 67 -5.77 -0.82 2.10
N ILE A 68 -4.49 -0.71 2.49
CA ILE A 68 -4.07 0.12 3.62
C ILE A 68 -4.26 1.61 3.31
N ILE A 69 -3.96 2.04 2.08
CA ILE A 69 -4.10 3.44 1.65
C ILE A 69 -5.51 3.96 1.92
N LEU A 70 -6.55 3.17 1.64
CA LEU A 70 -7.95 3.54 1.85
C LEU A 70 -8.28 3.97 3.28
N PHE A 71 -7.55 3.45 4.27
CA PHE A 71 -7.81 3.70 5.69
C PHE A 71 -6.76 4.60 6.35
N ASN A 72 -5.58 4.77 5.73
CA ASN A 72 -4.45 5.53 6.28
C ASN A 72 -4.02 6.70 5.38
N ASN A 73 -5.01 7.52 4.98
CA ASN A 73 -4.85 8.63 4.02
C ASN A 73 -3.75 9.65 4.37
N ARG A 74 -3.42 9.83 5.66
CA ARG A 74 -2.38 10.78 6.09
C ARG A 74 -1.01 10.45 5.51
N TYR A 75 -0.71 9.15 5.34
CA TYR A 75 0.61 8.68 4.90
C TYR A 75 0.56 8.04 3.52
N THR A 76 -0.44 8.39 2.70
CA THR A 76 -0.63 7.84 1.36
C THR A 76 0.63 7.89 0.52
N LYS A 77 1.40 9.00 0.54
CA LYS A 77 2.67 9.11 -0.21
C LYS A 77 3.67 8.02 0.15
N ALA A 78 3.80 7.69 1.43
CA ALA A 78 4.73 6.65 1.88
C ALA A 78 4.33 5.27 1.35
N TYR A 79 3.04 4.96 1.39
CA TYR A 79 2.49 3.71 0.86
C TYR A 79 2.58 3.63 -0.67
N LEU A 80 2.32 4.73 -1.38
CA LEU A 80 2.49 4.83 -2.83
C LEU A 80 3.95 4.58 -3.23
N SER A 81 4.90 5.21 -2.53
CA SER A 81 6.34 4.99 -2.75
C SER A 81 6.74 3.54 -2.50
N LEU A 82 6.20 2.91 -1.45
CA LEU A 82 6.45 1.50 -1.16
C LEU A 82 5.89 0.58 -2.26
N ALA A 83 4.67 0.83 -2.72
CA ALA A 83 4.07 0.09 -3.84
C ALA A 83 4.86 0.28 -5.14
N LYS A 84 5.34 1.50 -5.40
CA LYS A 84 6.17 1.85 -6.56
C LYS A 84 7.49 1.07 -6.55
N LEU A 85 8.16 0.98 -5.39
CA LEU A 85 9.38 0.18 -5.24
C LEU A 85 9.15 -1.29 -5.60
N ILE A 86 8.04 -1.88 -5.17
CA ILE A 86 7.72 -3.27 -5.51
C ILE A 86 7.39 -3.40 -7.00
N TYR A 87 6.60 -2.48 -7.55
CA TYR A 87 6.25 -2.47 -8.97
C TYR A 87 7.49 -2.41 -9.87
N ASP A 88 8.43 -1.52 -9.58
CA ASP A 88 9.63 -1.32 -10.40
C ASP A 88 10.58 -2.52 -10.37
N ASN A 89 10.75 -3.13 -9.20
CA ASN A 89 11.70 -4.22 -9.02
C ASN A 89 11.18 -5.57 -9.55
N TYR A 90 9.86 -5.76 -9.60
CA TYR A 90 9.27 -7.05 -9.94
C TYR A 90 8.42 -7.04 -11.21
N GLN A 91 8.22 -5.87 -11.84
CA GLN A 91 7.50 -5.69 -13.11
C GLN A 91 6.19 -6.51 -13.15
N LEU A 92 5.20 -6.05 -12.40
CA LEU A 92 3.92 -6.74 -12.26
C LEU A 92 3.24 -6.87 -13.63
N ASN A 93 3.11 -8.11 -14.13
CA ASN A 93 2.44 -8.42 -15.39
C ASN A 93 0.91 -8.59 -15.23
N GLU A 94 0.44 -8.72 -13.99
CA GLU A 94 -0.96 -8.91 -13.65
C GLU A 94 -1.64 -7.58 -13.36
N ASP A 95 -2.84 -7.40 -13.90
CA ASP A 95 -3.64 -6.21 -13.63
C ASP A 95 -4.04 -6.18 -12.15
N ILE A 96 -3.80 -5.05 -11.49
CA ILE A 96 -4.25 -4.82 -10.10
C ILE A 96 -5.73 -4.46 -10.13
N THR A 97 -6.57 -5.26 -9.47
CA THR A 97 -8.04 -5.10 -9.48
C THR A 97 -8.58 -4.34 -8.26
N GLN A 98 -7.70 -3.82 -7.40
CA GLN A 98 -8.05 -2.98 -6.24
C GLN A 98 -8.89 -1.75 -6.60
N GLU A 99 -9.38 -1.04 -5.58
CA GLU A 99 -10.31 0.06 -5.79
C GLU A 99 -9.79 1.10 -6.81
N GLN A 100 -10.68 1.49 -7.74
CA GLN A 100 -10.35 2.44 -8.81
C GLN A 100 -9.79 3.76 -8.27
N SER A 101 -10.25 4.19 -7.09
CA SER A 101 -9.79 5.38 -6.39
C SER A 101 -8.27 5.35 -6.10
N VAL A 102 -7.76 4.25 -5.55
CA VAL A 102 -6.32 4.11 -5.22
C VAL A 102 -5.49 3.98 -6.49
N ARG A 103 -5.99 3.23 -7.49
CA ARG A 103 -5.30 3.13 -8.79
C ARG A 103 -5.21 4.49 -9.48
N TYR A 104 -6.27 5.28 -9.41
CA TYR A 104 -6.28 6.65 -9.93
C TYR A 104 -5.25 7.53 -9.22
N ILE A 105 -5.15 7.46 -7.89
CA ILE A 105 -4.14 8.20 -7.12
C ILE A 105 -2.72 7.77 -7.54
N PHE A 106 -2.46 6.47 -7.68
CA PHE A 106 -1.15 5.96 -8.13
C PHE A 106 -0.82 6.42 -9.55
N TYR A 107 -1.81 6.38 -10.46
CA TYR A 107 -1.67 6.88 -11.82
C TYR A 107 -1.41 8.40 -11.85
N LYS A 108 -2.10 9.18 -11.02
CA LYS A 108 -1.89 10.63 -10.92
C LYS A 108 -0.49 10.98 -10.43
N GLU A 109 0.07 10.20 -9.49
CA GLU A 109 1.40 10.44 -8.93
C GLU A 109 2.53 10.00 -9.87
N TYR A 110 2.40 8.84 -10.53
CA TYR A 110 3.51 8.22 -11.28
C TYR A 110 3.27 8.07 -12.79
N GLY A 111 2.06 8.34 -13.29
CA GLY A 111 1.68 8.14 -14.70
C GLY A 111 1.54 6.68 -15.12
N ILE A 112 1.50 5.73 -14.17
CA ILE A 112 1.48 4.29 -14.45
C ILE A 112 0.07 3.74 -14.29
N LYS A 113 -0.45 3.11 -15.35
CA LYS A 113 -1.71 2.35 -15.29
C LYS A 113 -1.43 0.96 -14.75
N LEU A 114 -2.07 0.63 -13.63
CA LEU A 114 -1.94 -0.69 -12.99
C LEU A 114 -2.99 -1.69 -13.46
N ASN A 115 -4.02 -1.21 -14.15
CA ASN A 115 -4.97 -2.04 -14.87
C ASN A 115 -5.18 -1.45 -16.26
N LYS A 116 -5.07 -2.29 -17.29
CA LYS A 116 -5.21 -1.84 -18.69
C LYS A 116 -6.59 -1.27 -19.02
N SER A 117 -7.63 -1.68 -18.29
CA SER A 117 -8.99 -1.17 -18.46
C SER A 117 -9.21 0.21 -17.84
N ASP A 118 -8.24 0.75 -17.09
CA ASP A 118 -8.37 2.06 -16.46
C ASP A 118 -8.34 3.19 -17.50
N ASN A 119 -9.44 3.94 -17.58
CA ASN A 119 -9.60 5.10 -18.47
C ASN A 119 -9.34 6.44 -17.75
N PHE A 120 -8.27 6.50 -16.96
CA PHE A 120 -7.96 7.68 -16.13
C PHE A 120 -7.55 8.91 -16.93
N GLU A 121 -7.06 8.76 -18.16
CA GLU A 121 -6.69 9.88 -19.03
C GLU A 121 -7.89 10.79 -19.33
N THR A 122 -9.05 10.18 -19.62
CA THR A 122 -10.29 10.93 -19.83
C THR A 122 -10.73 11.64 -18.56
N LEU A 123 -10.63 10.98 -17.40
CA LEU A 123 -11.01 11.56 -16.11
C LEU A 123 -10.13 12.75 -15.70
N ILE A 124 -8.82 12.71 -15.98
CA ILE A 124 -7.92 13.85 -15.72
C ILE A 124 -8.27 15.04 -16.62
N LEU A 125 -8.56 14.81 -17.90
CA LEU A 125 -8.95 15.87 -18.83
C LEU A 125 -10.27 16.54 -18.41
N GLU A 126 -11.24 15.75 -17.94
CA GLU A 126 -12.51 16.25 -17.40
C GLU A 126 -12.29 17.07 -16.12
N ASP A 127 -11.51 16.59 -15.15
CA ASP A 127 -11.19 17.31 -13.91
C ASP A 127 -10.46 18.65 -14.19
N LEU A 128 -9.50 18.66 -15.12
CA LEU A 128 -8.81 19.89 -15.55
C LEU A 128 -9.76 20.90 -16.22
N SER A 129 -10.76 20.43 -16.96
CA SER A 129 -11.77 21.31 -17.56
C SER A 129 -12.70 21.90 -16.50
N PHE A 130 -13.15 21.09 -15.54
CA PHE A 130 -14.00 21.52 -14.43
C PHE A 130 -13.28 22.51 -13.49
N GLN A 131 -12.02 22.25 -13.12
CA GLN A 131 -11.22 23.15 -12.28
C GLN A 131 -10.95 24.51 -12.93
N ARG A 132 -10.96 24.58 -14.27
CA ARG A 132 -10.82 25.84 -15.01
C ARG A 132 -12.08 26.70 -14.91
N GLU A 133 -13.25 26.07 -14.76
CA GLU A 133 -14.55 26.73 -14.71
C GLU A 133 -15.02 27.04 -13.29
N ASP A 134 -14.60 26.26 -12.28
CA ASP A 134 -15.13 26.40 -10.93
C ASP A 134 -14.37 27.40 -10.03
N THR A 135 -15.10 28.39 -9.54
CA THR A 135 -14.56 29.53 -8.77
C THR A 135 -14.23 29.14 -7.32
N ILE A 136 -14.96 28.16 -6.77
CA ILE A 136 -14.75 27.66 -5.40
C ILE A 136 -13.44 26.89 -5.31
N TYR A 137 -13.17 26.04 -6.31
CA TYR A 137 -11.93 25.26 -6.38
C TYR A 137 -10.69 26.17 -6.42
N ARG A 138 -10.74 27.23 -7.23
CA ARG A 138 -9.67 28.24 -7.32
C ARG A 138 -9.42 28.95 -5.98
N ALA A 139 -10.47 29.25 -5.22
CA ALA A 139 -10.37 29.91 -3.93
C ALA A 139 -9.75 29.01 -2.84
N ILE A 140 -9.95 27.69 -2.93
CA ILE A 140 -9.36 26.71 -2.01
C ILE A 140 -7.89 26.45 -2.37
N MET A 141 -7.57 26.29 -3.65
CA MET A 141 -6.21 25.96 -4.12
C MET A 141 -5.20 27.10 -3.88
N CYS A 142 -5.60 28.37 -4.01
CA CYS A 142 -4.71 29.52 -3.83
C CYS A 142 -4.42 29.90 -2.36
N LYS A 143 -4.90 29.13 -1.36
CA LYS A 143 -4.75 29.45 0.07
C LYS A 143 -3.73 28.58 0.83
N THR A 144 -2.95 27.76 0.14
CA THR A 144 -1.83 26.97 0.67
C THR A 144 -0.56 27.27 -0.10
#